data_AF-A0A507WK19-F1
#
_entry.id   AF-A0A507WK19-F1
#
_cell.length_a   1.000
_cell.length_b   1.000
_cell.length_c   1.000
_cell.angle_alpha   90.00
_cell.angle_beta   90.00
_cell.angle_gamma   90.00
#
_symmetry.space_group_name_H-M   'P 1'
#
loop_
_entity.id
_entity.type
_entity.pdbx_description
1 polymer ?
#
loop_
_entity_poly.entity_id
_entity_poly.type
_entity_poly.pdbx_seq_one_letter_code
_entity_poly.pdbx_strand_id
1 'polypeptide(L)'
;MSEAYCPLCYAGLEVIEVAPCMECGHSPVELQHALFGQHRYAEMRIFGELTLILCDFCLVDFGSFNAELFGLPKNTRIGYEKMQFLRDIEDIYITKDKICPSCNYRLPFLSFIKKAQELHVKCLKEK
;
A
#
# COMPACT_ATOMS: atom_id res chain seq x y z
N MET A 1 4.33 17.75 -8.75
CA MET A 1 2.92 18.19 -8.69
C MET A 1 2.33 17.65 -7.41
N SER A 2 1.85 18.51 -6.51
CA SER A 2 1.28 18.10 -5.24
C SER A 2 -0.11 17.49 -5.51
N GLU A 3 -0.23 16.16 -5.47
CA GLU A 3 -1.55 15.50 -5.56
C GLU A 3 -2.41 15.99 -4.39
N ALA A 4 -3.42 16.81 -4.67
CA ALA A 4 -4.34 17.35 -3.67
C ALA A 4 -5.56 16.45 -3.44
N TYR A 5 -5.79 15.50 -4.34
CA TYR A 5 -6.97 14.65 -4.39
C TYR A 5 -6.59 13.18 -4.50
N CYS A 6 -7.42 12.32 -3.93
CA CYS A 6 -7.27 10.88 -3.98
C CYS A 6 -7.43 10.36 -5.43
N PRO A 7 -6.52 9.52 -5.94
CA PRO A 7 -6.61 8.99 -7.31
C PRO A 7 -7.74 7.97 -7.53
N LEU A 8 -8.38 7.49 -6.44
CA LEU A 8 -9.48 6.53 -6.51
C LEU A 8 -10.85 7.20 -6.35
N CYS A 9 -11.02 8.04 -5.32
CA CYS A 9 -12.32 8.64 -4.98
C CYS A 9 -12.39 10.15 -5.19
N TYR A 10 -11.29 10.80 -5.59
CA TYR A 10 -11.20 12.25 -5.82
C TYR A 10 -11.50 13.14 -4.60
N ALA A 11 -11.65 12.56 -3.41
CA ALA A 11 -11.74 13.32 -2.16
C ALA A 11 -10.43 14.07 -1.88
N GLY A 12 -10.51 15.18 -1.14
CA GLY A 12 -9.35 15.93 -0.68
C GLY A 12 -8.46 15.07 0.23
N LEU A 13 -7.14 15.24 0.09
CA LEU A 13 -6.15 14.55 0.92
C LEU A 13 -5.79 15.39 2.14
N GLU A 14 -5.62 14.72 3.27
CA GLU A 14 -5.16 15.33 4.53
C GLU A 14 -3.71 14.93 4.78
N VAL A 15 -2.94 15.81 5.43
CA VAL A 15 -1.55 15.53 5.80
C VAL A 15 -1.51 15.11 7.27
N ILE A 16 -1.05 13.89 7.52
CA ILE A 16 -0.95 13.30 8.86
C ILE A 16 0.42 12.67 9.08
N GLU A 17 0.74 12.37 10.32
CA GLU A 17 1.90 11.56 10.67
C GLU A 17 1.64 10.09 10.34
N VAL A 18 2.63 9.42 9.75
CA VAL A 18 2.54 8.04 9.31
C VAL A 18 3.83 7.27 9.61
N ALA A 19 3.68 5.99 9.91
CA ALA A 19 4.77 5.02 9.97
C ALA A 19 5.20 4.59 8.56
N PRO A 20 6.31 3.84 8.39
CA PRO A 20 6.78 3.41 7.07
C PRO A 20 5.80 2.54 6.27
N CYS A 21 4.93 1.76 6.93
CA CYS A 21 3.94 0.91 6.24
C CYS A 21 2.96 1.74 5.40
N MET A 22 2.93 1.49 4.09
CA MET A 22 2.09 2.24 3.15
C MET A 22 0.59 1.93 3.30
N GLU A 23 0.25 0.75 3.82
CA GLU A 23 -1.13 0.31 4.01
C GLU A 23 -1.70 0.84 5.34
N CYS A 24 -1.17 0.37 6.47
CA CYS A 24 -1.70 0.66 7.81
C CYS A 24 -0.94 1.77 8.55
N GLY A 25 0.10 2.37 7.96
CA GLY A 25 0.99 3.33 8.65
C GLY A 25 0.31 4.61 9.14
N HIS A 26 -0.92 4.89 8.72
CA HIS A 26 -1.73 5.98 9.26
C HIS A 26 -2.41 5.65 10.59
N SER A 27 -2.49 4.37 10.95
CA SER A 27 -3.17 3.92 12.16
C SER A 27 -2.39 4.38 13.39
N PRO A 28 -3.07 4.91 14.42
CA PRO A 28 -2.42 5.32 15.66
C PRO A 28 -1.71 4.15 16.36
N VAL A 29 -2.21 2.92 16.19
CA VAL A 29 -1.59 1.71 16.73
C VAL A 29 -0.25 1.44 16.04
N GLU A 30 -0.24 1.50 14.70
CA GLU A 30 0.97 1.27 13.91
C GLU A 30 2.03 2.34 14.19
N LEU A 31 1.62 3.60 14.37
CA LEU A 31 2.51 4.69 14.79
C LEU A 31 3.17 4.40 16.14
N GLN A 32 2.42 3.93 17.13
CA GLN A 32 2.98 3.55 18.42
C GLN A 32 3.97 2.39 18.28
N HIS A 33 3.58 1.32 17.58
CA HIS A 33 4.44 0.16 17.40
C HIS A 33 5.72 0.50 16.63
N ALA A 34 5.66 1.40 15.64
CA ALA A 34 6.84 1.93 14.95
C ALA A 34 7.79 2.65 15.92
N LEU A 35 7.25 3.52 16.78
CA LEU A 35 8.03 4.27 17.77
C LEU A 35 8.65 3.38 18.85
N PHE A 36 7.98 2.28 19.21
CA PHE A 36 8.51 1.29 20.17
C PHE A 36 9.38 0.21 19.52
N GLY A 37 9.58 0.25 18.20
CA GLY A 37 10.38 -0.75 17.46
C GLY A 37 9.79 -2.16 17.51
N GLN A 38 8.46 -2.27 17.60
CA GLN A 38 7.76 -3.55 17.73
C GLN A 38 7.47 -4.22 16.37
N HIS A 39 7.38 -3.43 15.30
CA HIS A 39 7.14 -3.94 13.95
C HIS A 39 8.38 -3.86 13.07
N ARG A 40 8.48 -4.83 12.16
CA ARG A 40 9.48 -4.85 11.10
C ARG A 40 8.82 -4.44 9.81
N TYR A 41 9.55 -3.73 8.96
CA TYR A 41 9.04 -3.24 7.69
C TYR A 41 9.90 -3.82 6.56
N ALA A 42 9.25 -4.28 5.50
CA ALA A 42 9.94 -4.74 4.31
C ALA A 42 9.37 -4.09 3.06
N GLU A 43 10.25 -3.82 2.11
CA GLU A 43 9.86 -3.44 0.75
C GLU A 43 9.63 -4.70 -0.07
N MET A 44 8.40 -4.85 -0.55
CA MET A 44 7.98 -5.95 -1.40
C MET A 44 7.64 -5.45 -2.79
N ARG A 45 8.03 -6.21 -3.80
CA ARG A 45 7.57 -6.05 -5.17
C ARG A 45 6.32 -6.89 -5.40
N ILE A 46 5.26 -6.26 -5.91
CA ILE A 46 3.93 -6.84 -6.09
C ILE A 46 3.41 -6.38 -7.47
N PHE A 47 2.79 -7.26 -8.25
CA PHE A 47 2.27 -6.94 -9.60
C PHE A 47 3.32 -6.35 -10.56
N GLY A 48 4.34 -7.14 -10.91
CA GLY A 48 5.39 -6.72 -11.84
C GLY A 48 6.42 -5.84 -11.14
N GLU A 49 6.56 -4.58 -11.57
CA GLU A 49 7.59 -3.66 -11.04
C GLU A 49 7.11 -2.78 -9.89
N LEU A 50 5.82 -2.84 -9.52
CA LEU A 50 5.29 -2.02 -8.43
C LEU A 50 5.84 -2.51 -7.09
N THR A 51 6.11 -1.56 -6.18
CA THR A 51 6.61 -1.86 -4.84
C THR A 51 5.71 -1.26 -3.76
N LEU A 52 5.65 -1.93 -2.62
CA LEU A 52 5.00 -1.47 -1.41
C LEU A 52 5.89 -1.75 -0.20
N ILE A 53 5.92 -0.80 0.73
CA ILE A 53 6.50 -1.02 2.05
C ILE A 53 5.38 -1.46 2.98
N LEU A 54 5.51 -2.62 3.58
CA LEU A 54 4.51 -3.22 4.47
C LEU A 54 5.16 -3.62 5.80
N CYS A 55 4.42 -3.54 6.90
CA CYS A 55 4.84 -4.13 8.17
C CYS A 55 4.67 -5.65 8.15
N ASP A 56 5.31 -6.36 9.07
CA ASP A 56 5.23 -7.83 9.22
C ASP A 56 3.78 -8.34 9.30
N PHE A 57 2.88 -7.58 9.91
CA PHE A 57 1.46 -7.92 9.97
C PHE A 57 0.78 -7.79 8.60
N CYS A 58 0.89 -6.63 7.95
CA CYS A 58 0.32 -6.38 6.63
C CYS A 58 0.89 -7.32 5.57
N LEU A 59 2.17 -7.73 5.68
CA LEU A 59 2.77 -8.72 4.79
C LEU A 59 2.03 -10.06 4.81
N VAL A 60 1.63 -10.52 5.99
CA VAL A 60 0.88 -11.77 6.17
C VAL A 60 -0.58 -11.60 5.75
N ASP A 61 -1.18 -10.44 6.08
CA ASP A 61 -2.60 -10.18 5.80
C ASP A 61 -2.89 -9.72 4.36
N PHE A 62 -1.87 -9.34 3.57
CA PHE A 62 -2.11 -8.81 2.23
C PHE A 62 -2.87 -9.80 1.32
N GLY A 63 -2.72 -11.10 1.54
CA GLY A 63 -3.47 -12.12 0.82
C GLY A 63 -4.99 -12.09 1.05
N SER A 64 -5.45 -11.39 2.09
CA SER A 64 -6.86 -11.19 2.45
C SER A 64 -7.55 -10.12 1.62
N PHE A 65 -6.80 -9.27 0.89
CA PHE A 65 -7.41 -8.25 0.06
C PHE A 65 -8.19 -8.84 -1.12
N ASN A 66 -9.30 -8.19 -1.50
CA ASN A 66 -10.01 -8.56 -2.70
C ASN A 66 -9.16 -8.21 -3.93
N ALA A 67 -8.84 -9.20 -4.76
CA ALA A 67 -8.07 -9.02 -5.99
C ALA A 67 -8.71 -8.02 -6.96
N GLU A 68 -10.04 -7.88 -6.94
CA GLU A 68 -10.77 -6.90 -7.74
C GLU A 68 -10.34 -5.45 -7.43
N LEU A 69 -9.88 -5.18 -6.20
CA LEU A 69 -9.32 -3.87 -5.82
C LEU A 69 -8.15 -3.47 -6.73
N PHE A 70 -7.32 -4.45 -7.11
CA PHE A 70 -6.15 -4.26 -7.96
C PHE A 70 -6.45 -4.44 -9.45
N GLY A 71 -7.72 -4.59 -9.84
CA GLY A 71 -8.12 -4.84 -11.23
C GLY A 71 -7.89 -6.27 -11.72
N LEU A 72 -7.69 -7.22 -10.81
CA LEU A 72 -7.56 -8.65 -11.13
C LEU A 72 -8.94 -9.33 -11.15
N PRO A 73 -9.08 -10.46 -11.87
CA PRO A 73 -10.33 -11.22 -11.85
C PRO A 73 -10.65 -11.75 -10.46
N LYS A 74 -11.95 -11.88 -10.18
CA LYS A 74 -12.47 -12.43 -8.93
C LYS A 74 -11.84 -13.79 -8.62
N ASN A 75 -11.55 -14.05 -7.33
CA ASN A 75 -10.85 -15.23 -6.82
C ASN A 75 -9.37 -15.37 -7.21
N THR A 76 -8.73 -14.34 -7.75
CA THR A 76 -7.26 -14.34 -7.90
C THR A 76 -6.60 -14.27 -6.53
N ARG A 77 -5.63 -15.15 -6.27
CA ARG A 77 -4.80 -15.06 -5.05
C ARG A 77 -3.68 -14.05 -5.26
N ILE A 78 -3.56 -13.13 -4.31
CA ILE A 78 -2.56 -12.05 -4.30
C ILE A 78 -1.65 -12.12 -3.06
N GLY A 79 -1.58 -13.31 -2.44
CA GLY A 79 -0.85 -13.54 -1.20
C GLY A 79 0.67 -13.44 -1.34
N TYR A 80 1.35 -13.68 -0.23
CA TYR A 80 2.80 -13.62 -0.10
C TYR A 80 3.53 -14.43 -1.19
N GLU A 81 2.96 -15.53 -1.68
CA GLU A 81 3.55 -16.34 -2.75
C GLU A 81 3.70 -15.62 -4.10
N LYS A 82 3.00 -14.49 -4.30
CA LYS A 82 3.10 -13.64 -5.49
C LYS A 82 3.94 -12.39 -5.27
N MET A 83 4.45 -12.20 -4.06
CA MET A 83 5.31 -11.08 -3.71
C MET A 83 6.77 -11.49 -3.81
N GLN A 84 7.60 -10.52 -4.19
CA GLN A 84 9.04 -10.67 -4.14
C GLN A 84 9.61 -9.72 -3.09
N PHE A 85 10.23 -10.28 -2.06
CA PHE A 85 11.00 -9.50 -1.09
C PHE A 85 12.16 -8.77 -1.78
N LEU A 86 12.29 -7.47 -1.55
CA LEU A 86 13.40 -6.67 -2.05
C LEU A 86 14.43 -6.39 -0.96
N ARG A 87 13.98 -5.85 0.18
CA ARG A 87 14.84 -5.49 1.31
C ARG A 87 14.04 -5.22 2.58
N ASP A 88 14.71 -5.31 3.72
CA ASP A 88 14.21 -4.78 5.00
C ASP A 88 14.40 -3.26 5.05
N ILE A 89 13.51 -2.59 5.79
CA ILE A 89 13.61 -1.17 6.13
C ILE A 89 14.07 -1.10 7.59
N GLU A 90 15.37 -0.87 7.78
CA GLU A 90 16.00 -0.78 9.11
C GLU A 90 15.76 0.59 9.77
N ASP A 91 15.63 1.62 8.94
CA ASP A 91 15.50 3.02 9.30
C ASP A 91 14.02 3.41 9.45
N ILE A 92 13.47 3.20 10.65
CA ILE A 92 12.07 3.48 10.96
C ILE A 92 11.93 4.92 11.42
N TYR A 93 11.32 5.75 10.58
CA TYR A 93 11.03 7.15 10.89
C TYR A 93 9.54 7.46 10.70
N ILE A 94 8.98 8.23 11.63
CA ILE A 94 7.66 8.83 11.45
C ILE A 94 7.81 10.03 10.52
N THR A 95 7.06 10.02 9.44
CA THR A 95 7.04 11.10 8.45
C THR A 95 5.65 11.67 8.31
N LYS A 96 5.53 12.82 7.65
CA LYS A 96 4.23 13.36 7.25
C LYS A 96 3.92 12.92 5.83
N ASP A 97 2.73 12.37 5.64
CA ASP A 97 2.27 11.93 4.33
C ASP A 97 0.78 12.24 4.16
N LYS A 98 0.29 12.06 2.94
CA LYS A 98 -1.11 12.29 2.59
C LYS A 98 -1.94 11.04 2.81
N ILE A 99 -3.09 11.21 3.43
CA ILE A 99 -4.13 10.18 3.59
C ILE A 99 -5.41 10.65 2.90
N CYS A 100 -6.16 9.71 2.33
CA CYS A 100 -7.54 9.96 1.97
C CYS A 100 -8.47 9.58 3.13
N PRO A 101 -9.20 10.53 3.75
CA PRO A 101 -10.11 10.22 4.85
C PRO A 101 -11.30 9.36 4.43
N SER A 102 -11.67 9.37 3.14
CA SER A 102 -12.77 8.55 2.61
C SER A 102 -12.36 7.11 2.30
N CYS A 103 -11.15 6.90 1.76
CA CYS A 103 -10.64 5.55 1.50
C CYS A 103 -9.93 4.94 2.70
N ASN A 104 -9.54 5.77 3.68
CA ASN A 104 -8.77 5.40 4.85
C ASN A 104 -7.44 4.71 4.52
N TYR A 105 -6.76 5.19 3.47
CA TYR A 105 -5.45 4.71 3.07
C TYR A 105 -4.53 5.88 2.70
N ARG A 106 -3.22 5.64 2.83
CA ARG A 106 -2.19 6.60 2.45
C ARG A 106 -2.11 6.73 0.93
N LEU A 107 -1.67 7.90 0.47
CA LEU A 107 -1.50 8.20 -0.95
C LEU A 107 -0.59 7.18 -1.67
N PRO A 108 0.57 6.74 -1.14
CA PRO A 108 1.39 5.73 -1.81
C PRO A 108 0.64 4.42 -2.10
N PHE A 109 -0.20 3.96 -1.17
CA PHE A 109 -1.00 2.75 -1.36
C PHE A 109 -2.14 2.96 -2.36
N LEU A 110 -2.80 4.12 -2.32
CA LEU A 110 -3.84 4.49 -3.29
C LEU A 110 -3.26 4.60 -4.71
N SER A 111 -2.09 5.21 -4.85
CA SER A 111 -1.36 5.30 -6.11
C SER A 111 -0.88 3.93 -6.58
N PHE A 112 -0.49 3.04 -5.67
CA PHE A 112 -0.20 1.64 -5.98
C PHE A 112 -1.43 0.92 -6.55
N ILE A 113 -2.59 1.00 -5.88
CA ILE A 113 -3.84 0.41 -6.36
C ILE A 113 -4.17 0.92 -7.76
N LYS A 114 -4.10 2.24 -7.95
CA LYS A 114 -4.39 2.87 -9.24
C LYS A 114 -3.48 2.34 -10.34
N LYS A 115 -2.17 2.26 -10.08
CA LYS A 115 -1.19 1.70 -11.03
C LYS A 115 -1.43 0.22 -11.30
N ALA A 116 -1.77 -0.57 -10.28
CA ALA A 116 -2.09 -1.99 -10.44
C ALA A 116 -3.32 -2.18 -11.34
N GLN A 117 -4.37 -1.38 -11.14
CA GLN A 117 -5.55 -1.36 -12.00
C GLN A 117 -5.18 -1.01 -13.44
N GLU A 118 -4.37 0.02 -13.66
CA GLU A 118 -3.93 0.42 -15.00
C GLU A 118 -3.11 -0.67 -15.71
N LEU A 119 -2.24 -1.36 -14.96
CA LEU A 119 -1.40 -2.45 -15.48
C LEU A 119 -2.26 -3.65 -15.93
N HIS A 120 -3.24 -4.05 -15.11
CA HIS A 120 -4.11 -5.18 -15.43
C HIS A 120 -5.19 -4.83 -16.48
N VAL A 121 -5.66 -3.58 -16.55
CA VAL A 121 -6.55 -3.11 -17.61
C VAL A 121 -5.85 -3.10 -18.99
N LYS A 122 -4.58 -2.72 -19.05
CA LYS A 122 -3.79 -2.80 -20.29
C LYS A 122 -3.60 -4.26 -20.73
N CYS A 123 -3.27 -5.15 -19.80
CA CYS A 123 -3.05 -6.56 -20.08
C CYS A 123 -4.30 -7.29 -20.62
N LEU A 124 -5.51 -6.79 -20.30
CA LEU A 124 -6.78 -7.30 -20.84
C LEU A 124 -7.11 -6.81 -22.26
N LYS A 125 -6.51 -5.70 -22.72
CA LYS A 125 -6.76 -5.14 -24.05
C LYS A 125 -5.81 -5.65 -25.14
N GLU A 126 -4.74 -6.35 -24.76
CA GLU A 126 -3.75 -6.92 -25.67
C GLU A 126 -3.92 -8.43 -25.91
N LYS A 127 -5.07 -9.00 -25.53
CA LYS A 127 -5.49 -10.36 -25.89
C LYS A 127 -6.70 -10.33 -26.80
#